data_AF-A0A9X8UKK6-F1
#
_entry.id   AF-A0A9X8UKK6-F1
#
_cell.length_a   1.000
_cell.length_b   1.000
_cell.length_c   1.000
_cell.angle_alpha   90.00
_cell.angle_beta   90.00
_cell.angle_gamma   90.00
#
_symmetry.space_group_name_H-M   'P 1'
#
loop_
_entity.id
_entity.type
_entity.pdbx_description
1 polymer ?
#
loop_
_entity_poly.entity_id
_entity_poly.type
_entity_poly.pdbx_seq_one_letter_code
_entity_poly.pdbx_strand_id
1 'polypeptide(L)'
;PGAAAMTVAADGRSATIDASGKTVGSTTITAHIKGAPDTAQYKASCTVTVVTIGSVSVSPGNYTIYTLAEPRTVQLTATVTPNAAPVWSSSNPAAATVNQTGLVTAVAPGNTTVTATVGGKSGSSTITVKDKIPVTSVTVSGTNSLVRTSDKTTVTTQLAATVKPDNAHFKAVSWAKTGGSASININASGLVTATAAGSATFTATADGVTSTPYTVTVTDQKVTGITISGENSVLVGSALSLTANVAPSTALNRDVTWSIVSGSDYASVSSVGAVSAKAFGNVTIRASANDGSGKFAEKNILVSTAAGSEISWGGKTWWLADSNGSDYGGNAGSVVLLQRGNVAYRRFAANSRNWEGSEIQQYLNDTFYEELGSYKSKLAVHKGLGGNNRVWLPSTGEIYGASGRPAYVGSGPGELRQLQIFNMAGQTYSNYSYIKTVFNGINSWTRSPYLNAYGNIGVCIVRKDTGQITQGYCYNTDVSPRAAIILNP
;
A
#
# COMPACT_ATOMS: atom_id res chain seq x y z
N PRO A 1 -65.71 26.76 -75.27
CA PRO A 1 -65.91 25.34 -74.91
C PRO A 1 -65.64 25.13 -73.41
N GLY A 2 -66.62 24.60 -72.68
CA GLY A 2 -66.63 24.50 -71.22
C GLY A 2 -67.06 25.80 -70.56
N ALA A 3 -68.34 25.95 -70.24
CA ALA A 3 -68.87 27.16 -69.59
C ALA A 3 -68.11 27.43 -68.27
N ALA A 4 -67.27 28.46 -68.28
CA ALA A 4 -66.74 29.06 -67.06
C ALA A 4 -67.87 29.86 -66.41
N ALA A 5 -68.19 29.54 -65.16
CA ALA A 5 -68.94 30.49 -64.35
C ALA A 5 -67.98 31.66 -64.07
N MET A 6 -68.42 32.87 -64.39
CA MET A 6 -67.72 34.10 -64.07
C MET A 6 -68.67 34.98 -63.28
N THR A 7 -68.28 35.27 -62.04
CA THR A 7 -68.98 36.25 -61.22
C THR A 7 -68.08 37.45 -61.02
N VAL A 8 -68.66 38.63 -61.19
CA VAL A 8 -67.97 39.90 -61.01
C VAL A 8 -68.62 40.64 -59.86
N ALA A 9 -67.83 40.92 -58.83
CA ALA A 9 -68.22 41.82 -57.75
C ALA A 9 -67.36 43.09 -57.85
N ALA A 10 -67.97 44.26 -57.77
CA ALA A 10 -67.26 45.54 -57.85
C ALA A 10 -67.81 46.53 -56.83
N ASP A 11 -66.92 47.30 -56.21
CA ASP A 11 -67.22 48.29 -55.17
C ASP A 11 -66.96 49.74 -55.61
N GLY A 12 -66.69 49.94 -56.91
CA GLY A 12 -66.36 51.24 -57.51
C GLY A 12 -64.88 51.62 -57.44
N ARG A 13 -64.03 50.85 -56.73
CA ARG A 13 -62.56 51.03 -56.72
C ARG A 13 -61.81 49.77 -57.14
N SER A 14 -62.40 48.59 -56.96
CA SER A 14 -61.87 47.29 -57.33
C SER A 14 -62.96 46.42 -57.96
N ALA A 15 -62.54 45.44 -58.77
CA ALA A 15 -63.41 44.40 -59.30
C ALA A 15 -62.74 43.04 -59.06
N THR A 16 -63.43 42.14 -58.38
CA THR A 16 -62.99 40.76 -58.19
C THR A 16 -63.71 39.88 -59.21
N ILE A 17 -62.92 39.12 -59.97
CA ILE A 17 -63.42 38.17 -60.97
C ILE A 17 -63.09 36.77 -60.48
N ASP A 18 -64.12 36.03 -60.06
CA ASP A 18 -63.99 34.60 -59.80
C ASP A 18 -64.25 33.84 -61.10
N ALA A 19 -63.24 33.11 -61.56
CA ALA A 19 -63.31 32.33 -62.78
C ALA A 19 -62.88 30.88 -62.52
N SER A 20 -63.77 29.93 -62.84
CA SER A 20 -63.49 28.50 -62.77
C SER A 20 -63.46 27.89 -64.18
N GLY A 21 -62.42 27.11 -64.51
CA GLY A 21 -62.36 26.37 -65.77
C GLY A 21 -62.63 24.87 -65.57
N LYS A 22 -63.41 24.26 -66.47
CA LYS A 22 -63.78 22.83 -66.41
C LYS A 22 -62.82 21.91 -67.18
N THR A 23 -62.04 22.47 -68.09
CA THR A 23 -61.11 21.74 -68.96
C THR A 23 -59.75 22.40 -68.96
N VAL A 24 -58.71 21.62 -69.23
CA VAL A 24 -57.34 22.14 -69.42
C VAL A 24 -57.35 23.19 -70.51
N GLY A 25 -56.67 24.30 -70.26
CA GLY A 25 -56.59 25.41 -71.18
C GLY A 25 -56.20 26.70 -70.49
N SER A 26 -55.86 27.69 -71.29
CA SER A 26 -55.56 29.04 -70.83
C SER A 26 -56.60 29.99 -71.40
N THR A 27 -57.06 30.92 -70.59
CA THR A 27 -57.92 32.02 -71.03
C THR A 27 -57.39 33.32 -70.45
N THR A 28 -57.49 34.40 -71.22
CA THR A 28 -57.13 35.73 -70.73
C THR A 28 -58.40 36.50 -70.43
N ILE A 29 -58.57 36.85 -69.17
CA ILE A 29 -59.64 37.72 -68.72
C ILE A 29 -59.11 39.14 -68.88
N THR A 30 -59.80 39.96 -69.67
CA THR A 30 -59.48 41.38 -69.82
C THR A 30 -60.63 42.20 -69.26
N ALA A 31 -60.32 43.09 -68.33
CA ALA A 31 -61.24 44.09 -67.82
C ALA A 31 -60.97 45.44 -68.50
N HIS A 32 -62.04 46.18 -68.77
CA HIS A 32 -62.01 47.49 -69.42
C HIS A 32 -62.82 48.48 -68.57
N ILE A 33 -62.41 49.75 -68.55
CA ILE A 33 -63.24 50.81 -67.98
C ILE A 33 -64.40 51.09 -68.95
N LYS A 34 -65.63 50.93 -68.47
CA LYS A 34 -66.84 51.16 -69.25
C LYS A 34 -66.88 52.61 -69.77
N GLY A 35 -66.88 52.78 -71.09
CA GLY A 35 -66.94 54.08 -71.77
C GLY A 35 -65.59 54.72 -72.12
N ALA A 36 -64.45 54.12 -71.74
CA ALA A 36 -63.12 54.58 -72.14
C ALA A 36 -62.70 54.02 -73.52
N PRO A 37 -61.81 54.69 -74.28
CA PRO A 37 -61.25 54.16 -75.52
C PRO A 37 -60.53 52.82 -75.29
N ASP A 38 -60.62 51.91 -76.26
CA ASP A 38 -60.07 50.55 -76.16
C ASP A 38 -58.54 50.50 -76.32
N THR A 39 -57.81 51.20 -75.44
CA THR A 39 -56.34 51.32 -75.44
C THR A 39 -55.71 50.61 -74.24
N ALA A 40 -54.41 50.31 -74.31
CA ALA A 40 -53.68 49.58 -73.27
C ALA A 40 -53.70 50.28 -71.89
N GLN A 41 -53.85 51.61 -71.86
CA GLN A 41 -53.91 52.41 -70.62
C GLN A 41 -55.16 52.12 -69.77
N TYR A 42 -56.25 51.66 -70.39
CA TYR A 42 -57.54 51.43 -69.72
C TYR A 42 -57.94 49.95 -69.65
N LYS A 43 -56.96 49.05 -69.85
CA LYS A 43 -57.13 47.60 -69.76
C LYS A 43 -56.31 47.02 -68.61
N ALA A 44 -56.89 46.05 -67.92
CA ALA A 44 -56.16 45.12 -67.07
C ALA A 44 -56.45 43.70 -67.55
N SER A 45 -55.41 42.90 -67.76
CA SER A 45 -55.57 41.51 -68.17
C SER A 45 -54.91 40.55 -67.19
N CYS A 46 -55.52 39.39 -67.00
CA CYS A 46 -54.99 38.28 -66.23
C CYS A 46 -55.19 37.00 -67.01
N THR A 47 -54.13 36.22 -67.18
CA THR A 47 -54.22 34.90 -67.80
C THR A 47 -54.48 33.86 -66.73
N VAL A 48 -55.62 33.19 -66.83
CA VAL A 48 -56.01 32.07 -65.98
C VAL A 48 -55.73 30.78 -66.75
N THR A 49 -54.86 29.93 -66.21
CA THR A 49 -54.53 28.64 -66.82
C THR A 49 -54.98 27.50 -65.93
N VAL A 50 -55.83 26.63 -66.47
CA VAL A 50 -56.16 25.34 -65.88
C VAL A 50 -55.16 24.33 -66.41
N VAL A 51 -54.36 23.76 -65.51
CA VAL A 51 -53.33 22.76 -65.82
C VAL A 51 -53.68 21.42 -65.21
N THR A 52 -53.22 20.34 -65.84
CA THR A 52 -53.19 19.00 -65.23
C THR A 52 -51.94 18.82 -64.38
N ILE A 53 -52.01 17.91 -63.42
CA ILE A 53 -50.81 17.48 -62.67
C ILE A 53 -49.86 16.78 -63.63
N GLY A 54 -48.64 17.31 -63.72
CA GLY A 54 -47.58 16.75 -64.55
C GLY A 54 -46.98 15.51 -63.90
N SER A 55 -46.57 15.65 -62.63
CA SER A 55 -45.89 14.61 -61.86
C SER A 55 -46.22 14.65 -60.37
N VAL A 56 -46.13 13.47 -59.75
CA VAL A 56 -46.11 13.27 -58.30
C VAL A 56 -44.92 12.35 -58.02
N SER A 57 -44.03 12.73 -57.11
CA SER A 57 -42.98 11.86 -56.60
C SER A 57 -43.01 11.83 -55.07
N VAL A 58 -42.57 10.72 -54.49
CA VAL A 58 -42.50 10.54 -53.03
C VAL A 58 -41.07 10.19 -52.64
N SER A 59 -40.57 10.83 -51.59
CA SER A 59 -39.24 10.59 -51.02
C SER A 59 -39.33 10.39 -49.50
N PRO A 60 -38.55 9.45 -48.93
CA PRO A 60 -37.72 8.45 -49.61
C PRO A 60 -38.57 7.39 -50.34
N GLY A 61 -38.05 6.82 -51.44
CA GLY A 61 -38.77 5.80 -52.22
C GLY A 61 -38.85 4.42 -51.55
N ASN A 62 -38.02 4.19 -50.53
CA ASN A 62 -38.15 3.04 -49.62
C ASN A 62 -37.69 3.42 -48.21
N TYR A 63 -38.24 2.77 -47.19
CA TYR A 63 -37.85 2.97 -45.80
C TYR A 63 -38.18 1.75 -44.93
N THR A 64 -37.42 1.53 -43.86
CA THR A 64 -37.71 0.49 -42.85
C THR A 64 -38.04 1.12 -41.50
N ILE A 65 -39.16 0.73 -40.90
CA ILE A 65 -39.59 1.13 -39.54
C ILE A 65 -39.81 -0.10 -38.65
N TYR A 66 -39.88 0.08 -37.34
CA TYR A 66 -40.01 -1.02 -36.37
C TYR A 66 -41.27 -0.90 -35.50
N THR A 67 -41.81 -2.04 -35.08
CA THR A 67 -43.08 -2.14 -34.34
C THR A 67 -43.04 -1.54 -32.93
N LEU A 68 -41.90 -1.65 -32.23
CA LEU A 68 -41.82 -1.28 -30.80
C LEU A 68 -40.73 -0.27 -30.43
N ALA A 69 -40.05 0.37 -31.40
CA ALA A 69 -39.03 1.38 -31.07
C ALA A 69 -38.74 2.38 -32.19
N GLU A 70 -37.99 3.44 -31.88
CA GLU A 70 -37.74 4.58 -32.78
C GLU A 70 -36.77 4.27 -33.94
N PRO A 71 -37.06 4.78 -35.15
CA PRO A 71 -38.27 5.51 -35.49
C PRO A 71 -39.44 4.55 -35.77
N ARG A 72 -40.51 4.66 -34.96
CA ARG A 72 -41.81 4.01 -35.24
C ARG A 72 -42.54 4.68 -36.41
N THR A 73 -42.07 5.87 -36.80
CA THR A 73 -42.69 6.70 -37.81
C THR A 73 -41.67 7.21 -38.80
N VAL A 74 -42.07 7.36 -40.06
CA VAL A 74 -41.26 8.07 -41.06
C VAL A 74 -42.11 9.13 -41.74
N GLN A 75 -41.55 10.33 -41.88
CA GLN A 75 -42.20 11.40 -42.63
C GLN A 75 -41.86 11.25 -44.11
N LEU A 76 -42.86 10.96 -44.94
CA LEU A 76 -42.71 10.98 -46.39
C LEU A 76 -43.00 12.38 -46.91
N THR A 77 -42.26 12.80 -47.93
CA THR A 77 -42.49 14.07 -48.64
C THR A 77 -42.95 13.78 -50.05
N ALA A 78 -44.09 14.35 -50.43
CA ALA A 78 -44.58 14.31 -51.80
C ALA A 78 -44.27 15.63 -52.52
N THR A 79 -43.64 15.53 -53.69
CA THR A 79 -43.39 16.67 -54.58
C THR A 79 -44.36 16.59 -55.75
N VAL A 80 -45.22 17.59 -55.90
CA VAL A 80 -46.28 17.65 -56.92
C VAL A 80 -46.07 18.87 -57.81
N THR A 81 -46.13 18.70 -59.13
CA THR A 81 -45.97 19.80 -60.09
C THR A 81 -47.19 19.91 -61.01
N PRO A 82 -47.91 21.06 -61.02
CA PRO A 82 -47.77 22.20 -60.08
C PRO A 82 -48.14 21.81 -58.63
N ASN A 83 -47.77 22.64 -57.66
CA ASN A 83 -48.01 22.36 -56.23
C ASN A 83 -49.50 22.11 -55.93
N ALA A 84 -49.79 20.96 -55.36
CA ALA A 84 -51.13 20.57 -54.93
C ALA A 84 -51.03 19.53 -53.79
N ALA A 85 -52.03 19.49 -52.92
CA ALA A 85 -52.04 18.59 -51.77
C ALA A 85 -52.43 17.15 -52.17
N PRO A 86 -51.58 16.14 -51.89
CA PRO A 86 -51.89 14.73 -52.14
C PRO A 86 -52.84 14.11 -51.14
N VAL A 87 -53.60 13.14 -51.63
CA VAL A 87 -54.28 12.15 -50.80
C VAL A 87 -53.32 10.98 -50.59
N TRP A 88 -53.04 10.66 -49.33
CA TRP A 88 -52.19 9.56 -48.94
C TRP A 88 -53.00 8.28 -48.71
N SER A 89 -52.43 7.14 -49.08
CA SER A 89 -53.01 5.81 -48.84
C SER A 89 -51.90 4.79 -48.55
N SER A 90 -52.23 3.76 -47.78
CA SER A 90 -51.35 2.61 -47.53
C SER A 90 -52.03 1.36 -48.09
N SER A 91 -51.31 0.57 -48.88
CA SER A 91 -51.86 -0.68 -49.45
C SER A 91 -52.09 -1.77 -48.40
N ASN A 92 -51.41 -1.68 -47.26
CA ASN A 92 -51.55 -2.57 -46.11
C ASN A 92 -51.48 -1.77 -44.80
N PRO A 93 -52.62 -1.18 -44.35
CA PRO A 93 -52.71 -0.46 -43.08
C PRO A 93 -52.40 -1.30 -41.84
N ALA A 94 -52.53 -2.62 -41.92
CA ALA A 94 -52.18 -3.53 -40.82
C ALA A 94 -50.66 -3.63 -40.60
N ALA A 95 -49.85 -3.37 -41.64
CA ALA A 95 -48.40 -3.22 -41.49
C ALA A 95 -48.03 -1.79 -41.07
N ALA A 96 -48.48 -0.77 -41.82
CA ALA A 96 -48.27 0.63 -41.45
C ALA A 96 -49.40 1.55 -41.97
N THR A 97 -49.76 2.55 -41.18
CA THR A 97 -50.73 3.59 -41.53
C THR A 97 -50.02 4.86 -41.99
N VAL A 98 -50.70 5.73 -42.74
CA VAL A 98 -50.19 7.04 -43.14
C VAL A 98 -51.26 8.09 -42.88
N ASN A 99 -50.88 9.23 -42.30
CA ASN A 99 -51.82 10.34 -42.07
C ASN A 99 -51.86 11.30 -43.28
N GLN A 100 -52.68 12.36 -43.19
CA GLN A 100 -52.84 13.35 -44.27
C GLN A 100 -51.57 14.16 -44.57
N THR A 101 -50.62 14.23 -43.63
CA THR A 101 -49.36 14.95 -43.81
C THR A 101 -48.25 14.06 -44.37
N GLY A 102 -48.51 12.77 -44.64
CA GLY A 102 -47.50 11.82 -45.09
C GLY A 102 -46.66 11.20 -43.97
N LEU A 103 -47.04 11.36 -42.70
CA LEU A 103 -46.41 10.67 -41.57
C LEU A 103 -46.91 9.22 -41.55
N VAL A 104 -46.01 8.30 -41.82
CA VAL A 104 -46.24 6.86 -41.77
C VAL A 104 -45.97 6.37 -40.35
N THR A 105 -46.84 5.51 -39.79
CA THR A 105 -46.69 4.91 -38.45
C THR A 105 -46.75 3.39 -38.54
N ALA A 106 -45.77 2.70 -37.96
CA ALA A 106 -45.71 1.24 -37.89
C ALA A 106 -46.87 0.67 -37.06
N VAL A 107 -47.44 -0.45 -37.49
CA VAL A 107 -48.49 -1.20 -36.77
C VAL A 107 -48.01 -2.61 -36.45
N ALA A 108 -47.65 -3.40 -37.46
CA ALA A 108 -47.18 -4.78 -37.31
C ALA A 108 -46.16 -5.15 -38.40
N PRO A 109 -45.36 -6.23 -38.23
CA PRO A 109 -44.39 -6.62 -39.23
C PRO A 109 -45.05 -6.95 -40.57
N GLY A 110 -44.43 -6.53 -41.67
CA GLY A 110 -44.95 -6.71 -43.01
C GLY A 110 -44.53 -5.58 -43.94
N ASN A 111 -44.96 -5.65 -45.19
CA ASN A 111 -44.66 -4.66 -46.21
C ASN A 111 -45.93 -3.90 -46.59
N THR A 112 -45.79 -2.60 -46.87
CA THR A 112 -46.85 -1.78 -47.47
C THR A 112 -46.25 -0.80 -48.48
N THR A 113 -47.03 -0.46 -49.50
CA THR A 113 -46.72 0.65 -50.40
C THR A 113 -47.57 1.83 -49.99
N VAL A 114 -46.91 2.94 -49.63
CA VAL A 114 -47.57 4.20 -49.31
C VAL A 114 -47.59 5.07 -50.56
N THR A 115 -48.78 5.50 -50.98
CA THR A 115 -49.00 6.21 -52.25
C THR A 115 -49.61 7.58 -51.99
N ALA A 116 -49.01 8.61 -52.59
CA ALA A 116 -49.56 9.96 -52.69
C ALA A 116 -50.21 10.13 -54.07
N THR A 117 -51.49 10.52 -54.12
CA THR A 117 -52.25 10.69 -55.37
C THR A 117 -52.85 12.09 -55.48
N VAL A 118 -52.66 12.75 -56.63
CA VAL A 118 -53.32 14.03 -57.00
C VAL A 118 -53.62 14.04 -58.49
N GLY A 119 -54.83 14.47 -58.87
CA GLY A 119 -55.17 14.73 -60.27
C GLY A 119 -54.95 13.53 -61.20
N GLY A 120 -55.16 12.31 -60.70
CA GLY A 120 -54.96 11.06 -61.43
C GLY A 120 -53.51 10.58 -61.56
N LYS A 121 -52.54 11.31 -60.98
CA LYS A 121 -51.12 10.92 -60.93
C LYS A 121 -50.75 10.46 -59.51
N SER A 122 -49.74 9.59 -59.42
CA SER A 122 -49.29 9.03 -58.14
C SER A 122 -47.78 8.88 -58.05
N GLY A 123 -47.24 9.05 -56.85
CA GLY A 123 -45.90 8.63 -56.45
C GLY A 123 -46.00 7.72 -55.23
N SER A 124 -45.00 6.86 -55.01
CA SER A 124 -45.06 5.87 -53.93
C SER A 124 -43.74 5.66 -53.19
N SER A 125 -43.85 5.13 -51.98
CA SER A 125 -42.75 4.66 -51.15
C SER A 125 -43.02 3.25 -50.64
N THR A 126 -42.04 2.37 -50.74
CA THR A 126 -42.13 1.02 -50.16
C THR A 126 -41.68 1.05 -48.70
N ILE A 127 -42.61 0.76 -47.79
CA ILE A 127 -42.36 0.70 -46.35
C ILE A 127 -42.26 -0.77 -45.93
N THR A 128 -41.14 -1.11 -45.30
CA THR A 128 -40.95 -2.43 -44.66
C THR A 128 -41.03 -2.24 -43.14
N VAL A 129 -41.96 -2.92 -42.50
CA VAL A 129 -42.08 -2.96 -41.05
C VAL A 129 -41.47 -4.26 -40.55
N LYS A 130 -40.47 -4.17 -39.69
CA LYS A 130 -39.82 -5.34 -39.09
C LYS A 130 -40.06 -5.39 -37.58
N ASP A 131 -39.96 -6.59 -37.01
CA ASP A 131 -39.87 -6.71 -35.56
C ASP A 131 -38.55 -6.13 -35.04
N LYS A 132 -38.65 -5.56 -33.84
CA LYS A 132 -37.47 -5.21 -33.06
C LYS A 132 -36.73 -6.48 -32.68
N ILE A 133 -35.41 -6.49 -32.84
CA ILE A 133 -34.52 -7.47 -32.19
C ILE A 133 -34.19 -6.90 -30.81
N PRO A 134 -34.81 -7.40 -29.72
CA PRO A 134 -34.60 -6.86 -28.38
C PRO A 134 -33.25 -7.29 -27.84
N VAL A 135 -32.74 -6.54 -26.86
CA VAL A 135 -31.68 -7.05 -26.00
C VAL A 135 -32.23 -8.23 -25.21
N THR A 136 -31.50 -9.34 -25.16
CA THR A 136 -31.86 -10.53 -24.38
C THR A 136 -30.90 -10.77 -23.22
N SER A 137 -29.67 -10.26 -23.30
CA SER A 137 -28.73 -10.30 -22.17
C SER A 137 -27.77 -9.12 -22.17
N VAL A 138 -27.39 -8.72 -20.95
CA VAL A 138 -26.31 -7.77 -20.68
C VAL A 138 -25.38 -8.42 -19.68
N THR A 139 -24.09 -8.49 -19.99
CA THR A 139 -23.07 -9.00 -19.07
C THR A 139 -21.98 -7.97 -18.86
N VAL A 140 -21.42 -7.94 -17.64
CA VAL A 140 -20.35 -7.01 -17.26
C VAL A 140 -19.05 -7.78 -17.06
N SER A 141 -17.94 -7.23 -17.55
CA SER A 141 -16.59 -7.76 -17.35
C SER A 141 -15.60 -6.63 -17.05
N GLY A 142 -14.45 -6.98 -16.48
CA GLY A 142 -13.40 -6.04 -16.11
C GLY A 142 -12.52 -6.57 -14.99
N THR A 143 -11.61 -5.74 -14.47
CA THR A 143 -10.88 -6.04 -13.24
C THR A 143 -11.75 -5.69 -12.04
N ASN A 144 -11.91 -6.62 -11.10
CA ASN A 144 -12.76 -6.46 -9.92
C ASN A 144 -12.01 -6.37 -8.58
N SER A 145 -10.69 -6.51 -8.58
CA SER A 145 -9.86 -6.41 -7.38
C SER A 145 -8.78 -5.37 -7.60
N LEU A 146 -8.76 -4.35 -6.76
CA LEU A 146 -7.80 -3.25 -6.83
C LEU A 146 -7.11 -3.08 -5.47
N VAL A 147 -5.87 -2.59 -5.52
CA VAL A 147 -5.07 -2.31 -4.33
C VAL A 147 -4.61 -0.86 -4.40
N ARG A 148 -4.87 -0.11 -3.33
CA ARG A 148 -4.39 1.26 -3.14
C ARG A 148 -3.03 1.23 -2.46
N THR A 149 -2.12 2.06 -2.93
CA THR A 149 -0.76 2.23 -2.40
C THR A 149 -0.51 3.69 -2.08
N SER A 150 0.57 4.00 -1.36
CA SER A 150 0.93 5.38 -1.01
C SER A 150 1.13 6.28 -2.25
N ASP A 151 1.60 5.72 -3.36
CA ASP A 151 1.77 6.40 -4.65
C ASP A 151 0.50 6.36 -5.54
N LYS A 152 -0.49 5.53 -5.20
CA LYS A 152 -1.78 5.41 -5.91
C LYS A 152 -2.94 5.34 -4.92
N THR A 153 -3.20 6.48 -4.27
CA THR A 153 -4.29 6.63 -3.30
C THR A 153 -5.68 6.67 -3.96
N THR A 154 -5.73 6.91 -5.28
CA THR A 154 -6.90 6.74 -6.14
C THR A 154 -6.60 5.68 -7.18
N VAL A 155 -7.48 4.69 -7.31
CA VAL A 155 -7.34 3.60 -8.28
C VAL A 155 -8.56 3.52 -9.18
N THR A 156 -8.36 3.09 -10.42
CA THR A 156 -9.41 3.01 -11.41
C THR A 156 -9.41 1.65 -12.12
N THR A 157 -10.58 1.26 -12.63
CA THR A 157 -10.74 0.09 -13.51
C THR A 157 -11.85 0.39 -14.52
N GLN A 158 -11.65 -0.01 -15.77
CA GLN A 158 -12.66 0.14 -16.81
C GLN A 158 -13.50 -1.14 -16.87
N LEU A 159 -14.80 -1.00 -16.61
CA LEU A 159 -15.75 -2.09 -16.86
C LEU A 159 -16.27 -2.02 -18.28
N ALA A 160 -16.52 -3.18 -18.88
CA ALA A 160 -17.13 -3.33 -20.18
C ALA A 160 -18.48 -4.03 -20.05
N ALA A 161 -19.46 -3.61 -20.84
CA ALA A 161 -20.75 -4.27 -20.94
C ALA A 161 -20.91 -4.91 -22.32
N THR A 162 -21.29 -6.18 -22.36
CA THR A 162 -21.60 -6.91 -23.60
C THR A 162 -23.10 -7.07 -23.70
N VAL A 163 -23.68 -6.57 -24.80
CA VAL A 163 -25.13 -6.62 -25.08
C VAL A 163 -25.38 -7.65 -26.18
N LYS A 164 -26.24 -8.63 -25.92
CA LYS A 164 -26.63 -9.65 -26.89
C LYS A 164 -28.15 -9.62 -27.18
N PRO A 165 -28.56 -10.06 -28.38
CA PRO A 165 -27.71 -10.46 -29.51
C PRO A 165 -26.94 -9.27 -30.12
N ASP A 166 -25.89 -9.54 -30.91
CA ASP A 166 -25.03 -8.47 -31.42
C ASP A 166 -25.75 -7.49 -32.36
N ASN A 167 -26.79 -7.98 -33.05
CA ASN A 167 -27.67 -7.22 -33.93
C ASN A 167 -28.90 -6.64 -33.22
N ALA A 168 -28.93 -6.60 -31.88
CA ALA A 168 -29.96 -5.86 -31.14
C ALA A 168 -29.93 -4.37 -31.51
N HIS A 169 -31.10 -3.74 -31.62
CA HIS A 169 -31.19 -2.36 -32.11
C HIS A 169 -30.76 -1.30 -31.07
N PHE A 170 -31.00 -1.51 -29.76
CA PHE A 170 -30.76 -0.51 -28.71
C PHE A 170 -29.70 -0.98 -27.73
N LYS A 171 -28.43 -0.81 -28.11
CA LYS A 171 -27.28 -1.27 -27.33
C LYS A 171 -26.67 -0.20 -26.45
N ALA A 172 -27.31 0.97 -26.34
CA ALA A 172 -26.84 2.03 -25.46
C ALA A 172 -26.87 1.53 -24.00
N VAL A 173 -25.72 1.59 -23.34
CA VAL A 173 -25.55 1.10 -21.97
C VAL A 173 -25.63 2.27 -21.01
N SER A 174 -26.41 2.08 -19.95
CA SER A 174 -26.41 2.93 -18.76
C SER A 174 -25.83 2.15 -17.59
N TRP A 175 -24.91 2.78 -16.85
CA TRP A 175 -24.29 2.20 -15.66
C TRP A 175 -24.97 2.72 -14.40
N ALA A 176 -25.15 1.84 -13.43
CA ALA A 176 -25.65 2.20 -12.11
C ALA A 176 -24.80 1.56 -11.02
N LYS A 177 -24.60 2.31 -9.92
CA LYS A 177 -24.11 1.75 -8.67
C LYS A 177 -25.29 1.29 -7.86
N THR A 178 -25.34 0.01 -7.53
CA THR A 178 -26.48 -0.62 -6.85
C THR A 178 -26.23 -0.84 -5.36
N GLY A 179 -25.00 -0.68 -4.88
CA GLY A 179 -24.68 -0.83 -3.46
C GLY A 179 -23.20 -0.66 -3.12
N GLY A 180 -22.90 -0.69 -1.82
CA GLY A 180 -21.55 -0.66 -1.26
C GLY A 180 -20.98 0.74 -0.97
N SER A 181 -19.66 0.83 -0.83
CA SER A 181 -18.93 1.98 -0.30
C SER A 181 -19.10 3.25 -1.15
N ALA A 182 -19.41 4.39 -0.52
CA ALA A 182 -19.57 5.70 -1.17
C ALA A 182 -18.31 6.18 -1.92
N SER A 183 -17.13 5.73 -1.50
CA SER A 183 -15.84 6.12 -2.07
C SER A 183 -15.47 5.39 -3.37
N ILE A 184 -16.33 4.49 -3.86
CA ILE A 184 -16.14 3.74 -5.10
C ILE A 184 -17.33 4.05 -6.02
N ASN A 185 -17.07 4.69 -7.16
CA ASN A 185 -18.11 5.21 -8.07
C ASN A 185 -17.79 4.84 -9.52
N ILE A 186 -18.81 4.81 -10.38
CA ILE A 186 -18.68 4.54 -11.81
C ILE A 186 -19.23 5.73 -12.60
N ASN A 187 -18.56 6.11 -13.70
CA ASN A 187 -19.06 7.16 -14.59
C ASN A 187 -19.90 6.57 -15.75
N ALA A 188 -20.43 7.45 -16.62
CA ALA A 188 -21.24 7.04 -17.76
C ALA A 188 -20.50 6.17 -18.79
N SER A 189 -19.17 6.24 -18.86
CA SER A 189 -18.35 5.40 -19.74
C SER A 189 -17.99 4.04 -19.14
N GLY A 190 -18.40 3.74 -17.90
CA GLY A 190 -18.04 2.50 -17.21
C GLY A 190 -16.71 2.53 -16.47
N LEU A 191 -16.07 3.70 -16.34
CA LEU A 191 -14.84 3.86 -15.56
C LEU A 191 -15.19 3.92 -14.06
N VAL A 192 -14.74 2.92 -13.33
CA VAL A 192 -14.84 2.87 -11.87
C VAL A 192 -13.64 3.61 -11.28
N THR A 193 -13.88 4.49 -10.31
CA THR A 193 -12.88 5.24 -9.54
C THR A 193 -13.09 5.02 -8.05
N ALA A 194 -12.02 4.69 -7.33
CA ALA A 194 -12.04 4.43 -5.90
C ALA A 194 -11.02 5.27 -5.14
N THR A 195 -11.48 5.97 -4.09
CA THR A 195 -10.64 6.84 -3.23
C THR A 195 -10.47 6.29 -1.81
N ALA A 196 -11.13 5.18 -1.47
CA ALA A 196 -10.96 4.47 -0.21
C ALA A 196 -11.10 2.95 -0.42
N ALA A 197 -10.55 2.14 0.51
CA ALA A 197 -10.85 0.72 0.57
C ALA A 197 -12.35 0.46 0.81
N GLY A 198 -12.83 -0.68 0.33
CA GLY A 198 -14.23 -1.08 0.44
C GLY A 198 -14.65 -1.93 -0.76
N SER A 199 -15.95 -2.18 -0.87
CA SER A 199 -16.54 -2.90 -2.00
C SER A 199 -17.77 -2.17 -2.50
N ALA A 200 -18.00 -2.17 -3.82
CA ALA A 200 -19.18 -1.60 -4.45
C ALA A 200 -19.68 -2.48 -5.60
N THR A 201 -21.00 -2.48 -5.79
CA THR A 201 -21.65 -3.28 -6.83
C THR A 201 -22.21 -2.39 -7.93
N PHE A 202 -22.01 -2.81 -9.17
CA PHE A 202 -22.42 -2.08 -10.36
C PHE A 202 -23.27 -2.96 -11.29
N THR A 203 -24.20 -2.34 -12.01
CA THR A 203 -24.98 -2.99 -13.07
C THR A 203 -24.91 -2.18 -14.35
N ALA A 204 -24.98 -2.87 -15.47
CA ALA A 204 -25.16 -2.27 -16.78
C ALA A 204 -26.57 -2.59 -17.29
N THR A 205 -27.26 -1.59 -17.83
CA THR A 205 -28.61 -1.73 -18.37
C THR A 205 -28.65 -1.26 -19.82
N ALA A 206 -29.18 -2.11 -20.70
CA ALA A 206 -29.44 -1.76 -22.10
C ALA A 206 -30.87 -2.22 -22.46
N ASP A 207 -31.66 -1.32 -23.03
CA ASP A 207 -33.03 -1.61 -23.50
C ASP A 207 -33.93 -2.23 -22.41
N GLY A 208 -33.78 -1.79 -21.16
CA GLY A 208 -34.51 -2.30 -19.99
C GLY A 208 -33.97 -3.62 -19.41
N VAL A 209 -33.07 -4.31 -20.11
CA VAL A 209 -32.39 -5.52 -19.60
C VAL A 209 -31.20 -5.11 -18.75
N THR A 210 -31.21 -5.54 -17.49
CA THR A 210 -30.15 -5.24 -16.51
C THR A 210 -29.25 -6.46 -16.32
N SER A 211 -27.94 -6.25 -16.25
CA SER A 211 -26.97 -7.30 -15.96
C SER A 211 -27.12 -7.86 -14.54
N THR A 212 -26.51 -9.02 -14.29
CA THR A 212 -26.23 -9.42 -12.90
C THR A 212 -25.29 -8.39 -12.23
N PRO A 213 -25.38 -8.19 -10.90
CA PRO A 213 -24.49 -7.28 -10.18
C PRO A 213 -23.02 -7.69 -10.30
N TYR A 214 -22.16 -6.73 -10.65
CA TYR A 214 -20.71 -6.89 -10.75
C TYR A 214 -20.04 -6.18 -9.57
N THR A 215 -19.36 -6.94 -8.72
CA THR A 215 -18.75 -6.41 -7.50
C THR A 215 -17.30 -6.04 -7.76
N VAL A 216 -16.90 -4.81 -7.40
CA VAL A 216 -15.50 -4.36 -7.36
C VAL A 216 -15.08 -4.18 -5.92
N THR A 217 -13.95 -4.78 -5.54
CA THR A 217 -13.36 -4.71 -4.20
C THR A 217 -12.02 -3.99 -4.26
N VAL A 218 -11.81 -3.09 -3.32
CA VAL A 218 -10.62 -2.25 -3.19
C VAL A 218 -10.05 -2.46 -1.80
N THR A 219 -8.76 -2.77 -1.73
CA THR A 219 -8.04 -2.95 -0.47
C THR A 219 -6.87 -1.98 -0.39
N ASP A 220 -6.39 -1.71 0.81
CA ASP A 220 -5.19 -0.92 1.01
C ASP A 220 -3.97 -1.85 1.16
N GLN A 221 -2.87 -1.51 0.51
CA GLN A 221 -1.60 -2.23 0.67
C GLN A 221 -1.12 -2.04 2.10
N LYS A 222 -1.18 -3.12 2.88
CA LYS A 222 -0.65 -3.17 4.24
C LYS A 222 0.85 -3.42 4.28
N VAL A 223 1.46 -3.00 5.38
CA VAL A 223 2.81 -3.34 5.81
C VAL A 223 2.94 -4.85 5.93
N THR A 224 4.00 -5.39 5.33
CA THR A 224 4.32 -6.82 5.37
C THR A 224 5.51 -7.12 6.29
N GLY A 225 6.38 -6.13 6.53
CA GLY A 225 7.53 -6.26 7.41
C GLY A 225 8.06 -4.92 7.91
N ILE A 226 8.74 -4.96 9.05
CA ILE A 226 9.49 -3.85 9.64
C ILE A 226 10.87 -4.36 10.00
N THR A 227 11.91 -3.55 9.83
CA THR A 227 13.23 -3.76 10.44
C THR A 227 13.66 -2.49 11.18
N ILE A 228 14.48 -2.62 12.22
CA ILE A 228 15.00 -1.47 12.98
C ILE A 228 16.51 -1.33 12.73
N SER A 229 16.94 -0.20 12.18
CA SER A 229 18.35 0.18 12.02
C SER A 229 18.79 1.22 13.05
N GLY A 230 20.10 1.37 13.23
CA GLY A 230 20.73 2.25 14.23
C GLY A 230 21.79 1.51 15.07
N GLU A 231 22.38 2.20 16.03
CA GLU A 231 23.36 1.60 16.95
C GLU A 231 22.72 0.55 17.88
N ASN A 232 23.54 -0.34 18.44
CA ASN A 232 23.11 -1.38 19.38
C ASN A 232 23.43 -1.01 20.85
N SER A 233 24.10 0.12 21.08
CA SER A 233 24.46 0.55 22.44
C SER A 233 24.52 2.07 22.56
N VAL A 234 24.27 2.58 23.76
CA VAL A 234 24.31 4.01 24.09
C VAL A 234 24.83 4.21 25.52
N LEU A 235 25.62 5.26 25.73
CA LEU A 235 26.11 5.61 27.07
C LEU A 235 25.00 6.25 27.92
N VAL A 236 24.96 5.96 29.22
CA VAL A 236 24.09 6.64 30.20
C VAL A 236 24.22 8.17 30.06
N GLY A 237 23.08 8.86 30.04
CA GLY A 237 23.00 10.31 29.82
C GLY A 237 23.07 10.75 28.36
N SER A 238 23.37 9.82 27.43
CA SER A 238 23.35 10.07 25.99
C SER A 238 22.05 9.58 25.35
N ALA A 239 21.88 9.88 24.06
CA ALA A 239 20.78 9.38 23.25
C ALA A 239 21.29 8.82 21.92
N LEU A 240 20.55 7.87 21.36
CA LEU A 240 20.70 7.42 19.97
C LEU A 240 19.37 7.52 19.24
N SER A 241 19.40 7.52 17.92
CA SER A 241 18.21 7.46 17.08
C SER A 241 18.10 6.11 16.39
N LEU A 242 16.93 5.51 16.47
CA LEU A 242 16.57 4.31 15.72
C LEU A 242 15.68 4.68 14.54
N THR A 243 15.84 3.95 13.44
CA THR A 243 15.02 4.10 12.24
C THR A 243 14.25 2.83 11.96
N ALA A 244 12.93 2.93 11.79
CA ALA A 244 12.09 1.83 11.35
C ALA A 244 12.01 1.81 9.82
N ASN A 245 12.52 0.75 9.19
CA ASN A 245 12.41 0.53 7.75
C ASN A 245 11.19 -0.33 7.48
N VAL A 246 10.13 0.30 7.00
CA VAL A 246 8.84 -0.35 6.74
C VAL A 246 8.78 -0.88 5.31
N ALA A 247 8.29 -2.09 5.10
CA ALA A 247 8.08 -2.72 3.80
C ALA A 247 6.62 -3.16 3.60
N PRO A 248 6.07 -3.09 2.37
CA PRO A 248 6.69 -2.51 1.18
C PRO A 248 6.76 -0.98 1.26
N SER A 249 7.64 -0.36 0.46
CA SER A 249 7.74 1.12 0.31
C SER A 249 6.42 1.78 -0.11
N THR A 250 5.55 0.99 -0.75
CA THR A 250 4.24 1.38 -1.28
C THR A 250 3.08 1.11 -0.33
N ALA A 251 3.32 0.61 0.90
CA ALA A 251 2.28 0.47 1.90
C ALA A 251 1.58 1.81 2.14
N LEU A 252 0.24 1.81 2.23
CA LEU A 252 -0.54 3.05 2.26
C LEU A 252 -0.30 3.86 3.53
N ASN A 253 -0.21 3.18 4.68
CA ASN A 253 0.19 3.75 5.95
C ASN A 253 1.50 3.08 6.38
N ARG A 254 2.56 3.89 6.53
CA ARG A 254 3.91 3.45 6.91
C ARG A 254 4.30 3.91 8.30
N ASP A 255 3.39 4.54 9.03
CA ASP A 255 3.68 5.06 10.35
C ASP A 255 3.85 3.91 11.34
N VAL A 256 4.76 4.12 12.28
CA VAL A 256 5.05 3.17 13.35
C VAL A 256 4.87 3.83 14.72
N THR A 257 4.46 3.03 15.69
CA THR A 257 4.48 3.41 17.10
C THR A 257 5.66 2.76 17.79
N TRP A 258 6.49 3.58 18.43
CA TRP A 258 7.63 3.13 19.24
C TRP A 258 7.20 2.84 20.68
N SER A 259 7.72 1.76 21.26
CA SER A 259 7.43 1.36 22.64
C SER A 259 8.60 0.59 23.27
N ILE A 260 8.62 0.50 24.60
CA ILE A 260 9.55 -0.36 25.34
C ILE A 260 8.82 -1.65 25.69
N VAL A 261 9.39 -2.78 25.26
CA VAL A 261 8.91 -4.12 25.59
C VAL A 261 9.42 -4.56 26.95
N SER A 262 10.70 -4.26 27.25
CA SER A 262 11.33 -4.55 28.53
C SER A 262 12.46 -3.56 28.81
N GLY A 263 12.80 -3.33 30.09
CA GLY A 263 13.92 -2.47 30.49
C GLY A 263 13.62 -0.97 30.56
N SER A 264 12.39 -0.58 30.90
CA SER A 264 11.97 0.84 31.02
C SER A 264 12.73 1.66 32.07
N ASP A 265 13.36 0.97 33.02
CA ASP A 265 14.22 1.58 34.04
C ASP A 265 15.56 2.03 33.45
N TYR A 266 16.00 1.42 32.34
CA TYR A 266 17.30 1.68 31.73
C TYR A 266 17.25 2.75 30.63
N ALA A 267 16.12 2.92 29.96
CA ALA A 267 15.96 3.93 28.91
C ALA A 267 14.51 4.40 28.74
N SER A 268 14.31 5.44 27.92
CA SER A 268 13.02 5.84 27.34
C SER A 268 13.12 5.92 25.82
N VAL A 269 12.01 5.73 25.12
CA VAL A 269 11.92 5.95 23.67
C VAL A 269 10.83 6.97 23.35
N SER A 270 11.13 7.90 22.43
CA SER A 270 10.19 8.91 21.95
C SER A 270 9.33 8.40 20.78
N SER A 271 8.33 9.19 20.37
CA SER A 271 7.47 8.90 19.22
C SER A 271 8.22 8.86 17.87
N VAL A 272 9.43 9.42 17.81
CA VAL A 272 10.28 9.46 16.59
C VAL A 272 11.44 8.46 16.65
N GLY A 273 11.46 7.55 17.64
CA GLY A 273 12.51 6.53 17.75
C GLY A 273 13.82 7.00 18.38
N ALA A 274 13.85 8.19 18.99
CA ALA A 274 15.00 8.61 19.81
C ALA A 274 14.97 7.88 21.17
N VAL A 275 16.06 7.18 21.50
CA VAL A 275 16.25 6.42 22.74
C VAL A 275 17.17 7.18 23.67
N SER A 276 16.69 7.55 24.85
CA SER A 276 17.46 8.26 25.88
C SER A 276 17.84 7.31 27.02
N ALA A 277 19.14 7.22 27.29
CA ALA A 277 19.71 6.31 28.27
C ALA A 277 19.65 6.87 29.70
N LYS A 278 19.09 6.09 30.63
CA LYS A 278 18.90 6.47 32.04
C LYS A 278 19.84 5.74 32.99
N ALA A 279 19.99 4.43 32.82
CA ALA A 279 20.76 3.58 33.73
C ALA A 279 21.32 2.37 33.01
N PHE A 280 22.43 1.83 33.54
CA PHE A 280 23.10 0.66 32.99
C PHE A 280 22.14 -0.55 32.93
N GLY A 281 22.03 -1.19 31.76
CA GLY A 281 21.19 -2.36 31.56
C GLY A 281 20.76 -2.55 30.10
N ASN A 282 19.88 -3.52 29.84
CA ASN A 282 19.36 -3.80 28.50
C ASN A 282 17.91 -3.39 28.37
N VAL A 283 17.61 -2.70 27.27
CA VAL A 283 16.25 -2.29 26.90
C VAL A 283 15.87 -2.92 25.55
N THR A 284 14.66 -3.47 25.47
CA THR A 284 14.09 -3.96 24.21
C THR A 284 13.09 -2.92 23.68
N ILE A 285 13.41 -2.34 22.53
CA ILE A 285 12.58 -1.36 21.84
C ILE A 285 11.78 -2.04 20.73
N ARG A 286 10.49 -1.70 20.60
CA ARG A 286 9.60 -2.19 19.53
C ARG A 286 9.09 -1.04 18.67
N ALA A 287 9.10 -1.24 17.35
CA ALA A 287 8.38 -0.43 16.38
C ALA A 287 7.22 -1.27 15.80
N SER A 288 5.98 -0.81 15.99
CA SER A 288 4.75 -1.51 15.55
C SER A 288 4.05 -0.73 14.44
N ALA A 289 3.62 -1.40 13.38
CA ALA A 289 2.87 -0.78 12.28
C ALA A 289 1.49 -0.26 12.75
N ASN A 290 1.10 0.91 12.25
CA ASN A 290 -0.18 1.56 12.62
C ASN A 290 -1.33 1.25 11.63
N ASP A 291 -1.09 0.42 10.61
CA ASP A 291 -2.04 0.12 9.53
C ASP A 291 -2.94 -1.11 9.80
N GLY A 292 -2.87 -1.66 11.01
CA GLY A 292 -3.60 -2.86 11.40
C GLY A 292 -3.13 -4.14 10.70
N SER A 293 -1.90 -4.19 10.20
CA SER A 293 -1.25 -5.42 9.71
C SER A 293 -0.77 -6.34 10.83
N GLY A 294 -0.61 -5.81 12.05
CA GLY A 294 -0.01 -6.50 13.19
C GLY A 294 1.50 -6.74 13.06
N LYS A 295 2.16 -6.13 12.07
CA LYS A 295 3.62 -6.25 11.89
C LYS A 295 4.36 -5.35 12.87
N PHE A 296 5.45 -5.87 13.42
CA PHE A 296 6.35 -5.15 14.30
C PHE A 296 7.79 -5.66 14.14
N ALA A 297 8.74 -4.90 14.66
CA ALA A 297 10.12 -5.32 14.85
C ALA A 297 10.59 -4.93 16.25
N GLU A 298 11.55 -5.68 16.78
CA GLU A 298 12.17 -5.42 18.08
C GLU A 298 13.68 -5.31 17.94
N LYS A 299 14.28 -4.51 18.82
CA LYS A 299 15.72 -4.34 18.89
C LYS A 299 16.17 -4.19 20.34
N ASN A 300 17.16 -4.98 20.71
CA ASN A 300 17.84 -4.86 22.00
C ASN A 300 18.92 -3.79 21.92
N ILE A 301 18.93 -2.90 22.91
CA ILE A 301 19.92 -1.84 23.05
C ILE A 301 20.59 -2.00 24.42
N LEU A 302 21.92 -2.05 24.41
CA LEU A 302 22.73 -2.01 25.62
C LEU A 302 22.92 -0.56 26.07
N VAL A 303 22.38 -0.22 27.24
CA VAL A 303 22.72 1.02 27.92
C VAL A 303 23.99 0.77 28.72
N SER A 304 25.11 1.25 28.18
CA SER A 304 26.43 1.11 28.79
C SER A 304 26.80 2.37 29.56
N THR A 305 27.88 2.30 30.33
CA THR A 305 28.53 3.47 30.93
C THR A 305 29.95 3.56 30.39
N ALA A 306 30.65 4.67 30.62
CA ALA A 306 32.06 4.72 30.25
C ALA A 306 32.85 3.69 31.07
N ALA A 307 33.87 3.05 30.49
CA ALA A 307 34.75 2.15 31.24
C ALA A 307 35.32 2.87 32.48
N GLY A 308 35.33 2.20 33.62
CA GLY A 308 35.66 2.77 34.93
C GLY A 308 34.49 3.36 35.71
N SER A 309 33.30 3.47 35.10
CA SER A 309 32.09 3.93 35.80
C SER A 309 31.60 2.89 36.81
N GLU A 310 30.96 3.38 37.86
CA GLU A 310 30.38 2.55 38.91
C GLU A 310 28.95 2.15 38.58
N ILE A 311 28.63 0.88 38.75
CA ILE A 311 27.28 0.34 38.56
C ILE A 311 26.87 -0.50 39.77
N SER A 312 25.57 -0.62 40.02
CA SER A 312 25.01 -1.50 41.04
C SER A 312 24.27 -2.65 40.38
N TRP A 313 24.67 -3.89 40.69
CA TRP A 313 24.08 -5.10 40.14
C TRP A 313 24.20 -6.26 41.14
N GLY A 314 23.16 -7.08 41.28
CA GLY A 314 23.17 -8.21 42.21
C GLY A 314 23.43 -7.84 43.68
N GLY A 315 22.95 -6.67 44.12
CA GLY A 315 23.17 -6.16 45.49
C GLY A 315 24.60 -5.70 45.79
N LYS A 316 25.49 -5.65 44.78
CA LYS A 316 26.88 -5.23 44.91
C LYS A 316 27.17 -4.03 44.03
N THR A 317 28.21 -3.28 44.36
CA THR A 317 28.74 -2.22 43.49
C THR A 317 29.89 -2.77 42.66
N TRP A 318 30.00 -2.33 41.40
CA TRP A 318 30.97 -2.78 40.41
C TRP A 318 31.53 -1.60 39.64
N TRP A 319 32.71 -1.78 39.06
CA TRP A 319 33.22 -0.98 37.97
C TRP A 319 32.96 -1.69 36.65
N LEU A 320 32.44 -0.98 35.65
CA LEU A 320 32.36 -1.48 34.28
C LEU A 320 33.77 -1.48 33.67
N ALA A 321 34.33 -2.66 33.44
CA ALA A 321 35.66 -2.85 32.86
C ALA A 321 35.64 -2.81 31.33
N ASP A 322 34.64 -3.44 30.72
CA ASP A 322 34.49 -3.45 29.26
C ASP A 322 33.02 -3.61 28.89
N SER A 323 32.59 -2.89 27.86
CA SER A 323 31.19 -2.80 27.43
C SER A 323 30.85 -3.69 26.23
N ASN A 324 31.80 -4.48 25.73
CA ASN A 324 31.61 -5.37 24.58
C ASN A 324 31.86 -6.85 24.95
N GLY A 325 32.70 -7.12 25.96
CA GLY A 325 32.89 -8.42 26.61
C GLY A 325 33.42 -9.56 25.72
N SER A 326 33.45 -9.38 24.40
CA SER A 326 33.96 -10.30 23.39
C SER A 326 35.42 -10.67 23.63
N ASP A 327 36.21 -9.69 24.06
CA ASP A 327 37.64 -9.84 24.31
C ASP A 327 37.92 -10.62 25.60
N TYR A 328 36.88 -10.90 26.37
CA TYR A 328 36.90 -11.62 27.65
C TYR A 328 36.17 -12.97 27.54
N GLY A 329 35.84 -13.42 26.33
CA GLY A 329 35.15 -14.69 26.08
C GLY A 329 33.62 -14.64 26.24
N GLY A 330 33.06 -13.44 26.44
CA GLY A 330 31.62 -13.19 26.33
C GLY A 330 31.15 -13.12 24.87
N ASN A 331 29.83 -13.13 24.67
CA ASN A 331 29.26 -12.81 23.36
C ASN A 331 29.39 -11.31 23.06
N ALA A 332 29.32 -10.90 21.78
CA ALA A 332 29.30 -9.49 21.43
C ALA A 332 28.15 -8.76 22.17
N GLY A 333 28.45 -7.63 22.80
CA GLY A 333 27.50 -6.91 23.68
C GLY A 333 27.44 -7.42 25.12
N SER A 334 28.31 -8.35 25.52
CA SER A 334 28.50 -8.68 26.94
C SER A 334 29.19 -7.53 27.67
N VAL A 335 29.05 -7.49 28.98
CA VAL A 335 29.77 -6.53 29.82
C VAL A 335 30.68 -7.25 30.81
N VAL A 336 31.84 -6.67 31.09
CA VAL A 336 32.76 -7.15 32.12
C VAL A 336 32.69 -6.22 33.30
N LEU A 337 32.40 -6.77 34.48
CA LEU A 337 32.24 -6.03 35.73
C LEU A 337 33.30 -6.47 36.72
N LEU A 338 33.92 -5.49 37.40
CA LEU A 338 34.86 -5.72 38.50
C LEU A 338 34.23 -5.24 39.80
N GLN A 339 34.16 -6.08 40.83
CA GLN A 339 33.51 -5.68 42.08
C GLN A 339 34.23 -4.48 42.71
N ARG A 340 33.44 -3.45 43.06
CA ARG A 340 33.87 -2.27 43.81
C ARG A 340 33.85 -2.59 45.30
N GLY A 341 34.95 -2.27 45.98
CA GLY A 341 35.22 -2.57 47.38
C GLY A 341 36.37 -3.58 47.53
N ASN A 342 36.99 -3.61 48.72
CA ASN A 342 37.90 -4.69 49.10
C ASN A 342 37.05 -5.91 49.45
N VAL A 343 36.83 -6.82 48.52
CA VAL A 343 36.40 -8.18 48.87
C VAL A 343 37.62 -8.97 49.36
N ALA A 344 38.08 -8.51 50.53
CA ALA A 344 38.94 -9.14 51.51
C ALA A 344 39.26 -8.10 52.61
N TYR A 345 38.26 -7.43 53.21
CA TYR A 345 38.53 -6.71 54.48
C TYR A 345 38.67 -7.69 55.65
N ARG A 346 38.28 -8.96 55.48
CA ARG A 346 39.09 -9.99 56.10
C ARG A 346 40.40 -10.01 55.32
N ARG A 347 41.42 -9.29 55.81
CA ARG A 347 42.80 -9.76 55.65
C ARG A 347 42.71 -11.26 55.76
N PHE A 348 42.98 -11.99 54.69
CA PHE A 348 42.77 -13.41 54.76
C PHE A 348 43.80 -14.07 55.73
N ALA A 349 44.81 -13.33 56.20
CA ALA A 349 45.09 -13.07 57.63
C ALA A 349 46.23 -12.03 57.77
N ALA A 350 46.51 -11.56 58.98
CA ALA A 350 47.51 -10.53 59.33
C ALA A 350 48.98 -11.00 59.22
N ASN A 351 49.29 -11.92 58.32
CA ASN A 351 50.55 -12.64 58.26
C ASN A 351 50.84 -13.04 56.80
N SER A 352 52.03 -12.69 56.35
CA SER A 352 52.60 -12.84 55.01
C SER A 352 52.64 -14.29 54.50
N ARG A 353 51.48 -14.87 54.16
CA ARG A 353 51.35 -16.21 53.58
C ARG A 353 50.76 -16.12 52.16
N ASN A 354 51.36 -16.87 51.24
CA ASN A 354 50.85 -17.08 49.88
C ASN A 354 49.62 -18.00 49.94
N TRP A 355 48.56 -17.66 49.20
CA TRP A 355 47.30 -18.41 49.17
C TRP A 355 47.35 -19.54 48.15
N GLU A 356 46.77 -20.69 48.49
CA GLU A 356 46.64 -21.82 47.57
C GLU A 356 45.41 -21.63 46.66
N GLY A 357 45.48 -22.13 45.41
CA GLY A 357 44.41 -21.95 44.43
C GLY A 357 43.04 -22.50 44.88
N SER A 358 43.04 -23.47 45.80
CA SER A 358 41.87 -24.08 46.44
C SER A 358 41.08 -23.11 47.33
N GLU A 359 41.76 -22.24 48.08
CA GLU A 359 41.13 -21.28 49.00
C GLU A 359 40.41 -20.15 48.23
N ILE A 360 41.03 -19.68 47.13
CA ILE A 360 40.43 -18.72 46.20
C ILE A 360 39.20 -19.32 45.53
N GLN A 361 39.30 -20.58 45.09
CA GLN A 361 38.20 -21.29 44.47
C GLN A 361 37.02 -21.46 45.42
N GLN A 362 37.28 -21.77 46.69
CA GLN A 362 36.25 -21.88 47.71
C GLN A 362 35.51 -20.56 47.92
N TYR A 363 36.22 -19.43 48.02
CA TYR A 363 35.59 -18.12 48.15
C TYR A 363 34.70 -17.76 46.94
N LEU A 364 35.20 -17.99 45.72
CA LEU A 364 34.43 -17.69 44.50
C LEU A 364 33.17 -18.56 44.38
N ASN A 365 33.26 -19.85 44.72
CA ASN A 365 32.15 -20.80 44.58
C ASN A 365 31.16 -20.74 45.75
N ASP A 366 31.63 -20.79 46.98
CA ASP A 366 30.78 -21.05 48.15
C ASP A 366 30.26 -19.74 48.77
N THR A 367 30.94 -18.63 48.52
CA THR A 367 30.56 -17.31 49.07
C THR A 367 30.06 -16.39 47.97
N PHE A 368 30.93 -16.02 47.03
CA PHE A 368 30.61 -14.99 46.06
C PHE A 368 29.52 -15.40 45.08
N TYR A 369 29.63 -16.57 44.47
CA TYR A 369 28.62 -17.07 43.54
C TYR A 369 27.28 -17.28 44.24
N GLU A 370 27.28 -17.89 45.42
CA GLU A 370 26.05 -18.14 46.19
C GLU A 370 25.32 -16.85 46.56
N GLU A 371 26.05 -15.80 46.97
CA GLU A 371 25.49 -14.47 47.24
C GLU A 371 24.84 -13.79 46.03
N LEU A 372 25.14 -14.21 44.79
CA LEU A 372 24.45 -13.70 43.60
C LEU A 372 23.00 -14.19 43.50
N GLY A 373 22.58 -15.22 44.24
CA GLY A 373 21.19 -15.67 44.30
C GLY A 373 20.56 -15.91 42.93
N SER A 374 19.42 -15.26 42.65
CA SER A 374 18.71 -15.38 41.37
C SER A 374 19.44 -14.76 40.18
N TYR A 375 20.44 -13.90 40.41
CA TYR A 375 21.22 -13.26 39.36
C TYR A 375 22.23 -14.20 38.69
N LYS A 376 22.47 -15.40 39.26
CA LYS A 376 23.34 -16.44 38.68
C LYS A 376 22.97 -16.77 37.23
N SER A 377 21.69 -16.76 36.88
CA SER A 377 21.18 -17.06 35.53
C SER A 377 21.55 -16.01 34.47
N LYS A 378 22.03 -14.83 34.89
CA LYS A 378 22.44 -13.74 34.00
C LYS A 378 23.96 -13.72 33.73
N LEU A 379 24.71 -14.63 34.35
CA LEU A 379 26.13 -14.79 34.06
C LEU A 379 26.31 -15.38 32.67
N ALA A 380 27.32 -14.92 31.95
CA ALA A 380 27.57 -15.39 30.61
C ALA A 380 28.05 -16.86 30.57
N VAL A 381 27.50 -17.65 29.64
CA VAL A 381 28.03 -18.99 29.29
C VAL A 381 29.24 -18.80 28.37
N HIS A 382 30.30 -19.58 28.57
CA HIS A 382 31.54 -19.47 27.79
C HIS A 382 31.34 -19.68 26.28
N LYS A 383 31.98 -18.84 25.46
CA LYS A 383 32.21 -19.13 24.05
C LYS A 383 33.51 -19.93 23.91
N GLY A 384 33.44 -21.19 23.51
CA GLY A 384 34.62 -21.99 23.17
C GLY A 384 35.31 -21.42 21.92
N LEU A 385 36.61 -21.17 22.00
CA LEU A 385 37.44 -20.89 20.83
C LEU A 385 37.88 -22.25 20.26
N GLY A 386 37.22 -22.72 19.20
CA GLY A 386 37.33 -24.10 18.70
C GLY A 386 38.77 -24.62 18.43
N GLY A 387 38.87 -25.96 18.33
CA GLY A 387 40.12 -26.73 18.36
C GLY A 387 40.34 -27.27 19.78
N ASN A 388 41.07 -28.38 19.94
CA ASN A 388 41.34 -29.03 21.25
C ASN A 388 42.19 -28.17 22.24
N ASN A 389 42.07 -26.84 22.19
CA ASN A 389 42.81 -25.88 22.99
C ASN A 389 41.89 -25.20 24.02
N ARG A 390 42.05 -25.68 25.26
CA ARG A 390 42.09 -24.94 26.54
C ARG A 390 41.66 -23.47 26.49
N VAL A 391 40.61 -23.20 27.25
CA VAL A 391 40.01 -21.89 27.47
C VAL A 391 40.89 -21.10 28.42
N TRP A 392 41.32 -19.90 28.01
CA TRP A 392 42.03 -18.99 28.90
C TRP A 392 41.09 -18.41 29.96
N LEU A 393 41.15 -19.00 31.15
CA LEU A 393 40.66 -18.46 32.40
C LEU A 393 41.85 -17.78 33.11
N PRO A 394 41.70 -16.58 33.68
CA PRO A 394 42.47 -16.24 34.88
C PRO A 394 41.72 -16.64 36.16
N SER A 395 41.04 -17.80 36.14
CA SER A 395 40.67 -18.51 37.37
C SER A 395 41.67 -19.65 37.57
N THR A 396 42.08 -19.84 38.81
CA THR A 396 43.11 -20.75 39.35
C THR A 396 42.93 -22.26 39.05
N GLY A 397 42.11 -22.64 38.06
CA GLY A 397 41.59 -24.00 37.86
C GLY A 397 42.11 -24.79 36.66
N GLU A 398 42.99 -24.29 35.80
CA GLU A 398 43.69 -25.15 34.83
C GLU A 398 45.02 -25.65 35.40
N ILE A 399 44.95 -26.62 36.33
CA ILE A 399 46.10 -27.48 36.64
C ILE A 399 45.70 -28.95 36.70
N TYR A 400 45.84 -29.66 35.58
CA TYR A 400 46.87 -30.68 35.39
C TYR A 400 46.50 -31.69 34.30
N GLY A 401 47.52 -31.97 33.48
CA GLY A 401 47.50 -33.00 32.45
C GLY A 401 48.86 -33.12 31.76
N ALA A 402 49.95 -33.21 32.53
CA ALA A 402 51.17 -33.91 32.12
C ALA A 402 51.83 -34.51 33.38
N SER A 403 52.13 -35.81 33.30
CA SER A 403 52.87 -36.68 34.24
C SER A 403 52.31 -36.90 35.66
N GLY A 404 51.34 -37.81 35.75
CA GLY A 404 51.36 -38.95 36.69
C GLY A 404 51.46 -38.69 38.19
N ARG A 405 50.34 -38.39 38.84
CA ARG A 405 49.84 -38.97 40.12
C ARG A 405 48.45 -38.38 40.45
N PRO A 406 47.61 -39.10 41.22
CA PRO A 406 46.20 -39.27 40.87
C PRO A 406 45.27 -38.17 41.39
N ALA A 407 44.28 -37.89 40.56
CA ALA A 407 42.92 -37.44 40.85
C ALA A 407 42.56 -37.21 42.33
N TYR A 408 42.34 -35.94 42.68
CA TYR A 408 41.22 -35.57 43.54
C TYR A 408 40.32 -34.60 42.78
N VAL A 409 39.39 -35.20 42.02
CA VAL A 409 38.25 -34.50 41.43
C VAL A 409 37.22 -34.38 42.56
N GLY A 410 37.35 -33.36 43.39
CA GLY A 410 36.44 -33.06 44.50
C GLY A 410 35.76 -31.73 44.26
N SER A 411 34.47 -31.78 43.88
CA SER A 411 33.53 -30.65 43.77
C SER A 411 33.98 -29.46 42.91
N GLY A 412 34.39 -29.71 41.67
CA GLY A 412 34.23 -28.69 40.63
C GLY A 412 32.74 -28.57 40.27
N PRO A 413 32.18 -27.36 40.06
CA PRO A 413 30.85 -27.27 39.45
C PRO A 413 30.89 -27.99 38.10
N GLY A 414 29.84 -28.76 37.79
CA GLY A 414 29.71 -29.46 36.49
C GLY A 414 29.73 -28.54 35.27
N GLU A 415 29.68 -27.22 35.48
CA GLU A 415 29.81 -26.18 34.48
C GLU A 415 30.89 -25.17 34.92
N LEU A 416 31.83 -24.86 34.02
CA LEU A 416 32.87 -23.85 34.22
C LEU A 416 32.23 -22.46 34.41
N ARG A 417 32.58 -21.76 35.50
CA ARG A 417 31.98 -20.46 35.90
C ARG A 417 32.92 -19.29 35.61
N GLN A 418 32.40 -18.18 35.08
CA GLN A 418 33.15 -16.96 34.72
C GLN A 418 33.41 -16.03 35.92
N LEU A 419 34.17 -16.52 36.91
CA LEU A 419 34.53 -15.78 38.12
C LEU A 419 36.06 -15.63 38.20
N GLN A 420 36.55 -14.39 38.24
CA GLN A 420 38.00 -14.11 38.18
C GLN A 420 38.42 -13.11 39.25
N ILE A 421 39.72 -13.09 39.56
CA ILE A 421 40.32 -12.15 40.50
C ILE A 421 41.34 -11.26 39.79
N PHE A 422 41.22 -9.94 39.96
CA PHE A 422 42.22 -8.97 39.51
C PHE A 422 42.93 -8.33 40.71
N ASN A 423 44.28 -8.27 40.66
CA ASN A 423 45.08 -7.43 41.56
C ASN A 423 45.07 -5.96 41.02
N MET A 424 45.46 -4.97 41.82
CA MET A 424 45.53 -3.55 41.43
C MET A 424 46.96 -2.99 41.34
N ALA A 425 48.02 -3.80 41.53
CA ALA A 425 49.41 -3.31 41.43
C ALA A 425 50.24 -4.04 40.36
N GLY A 426 50.95 -3.26 39.54
CA GLY A 426 51.80 -3.76 38.46
C GLY A 426 53.23 -4.16 38.88
N GLN A 427 53.67 -5.34 38.45
CA GLN A 427 55.02 -5.88 38.29
C GLN A 427 55.15 -6.87 37.10
N THR A 428 56.25 -6.76 36.35
CA THR A 428 56.38 -7.24 34.96
C THR A 428 57.09 -8.64 34.84
N TYR A 429 56.96 -9.41 33.73
CA TYR A 429 57.85 -10.55 33.32
C TYR A 429 57.98 -10.72 31.77
N SER A 430 59.07 -11.33 31.26
CA SER A 430 59.60 -11.19 29.87
C SER A 430 59.06 -12.18 28.82
N ASN A 431 58.20 -13.11 29.20
CA ASN A 431 57.65 -14.18 28.35
C ASN A 431 56.15 -14.01 28.06
N TYR A 432 55.64 -12.79 28.30
CA TYR A 432 54.23 -12.46 28.26
C TYR A 432 53.95 -11.51 27.08
N SER A 433 52.91 -11.77 26.30
CA SER A 433 52.42 -10.83 25.27
C SER A 433 51.27 -10.00 25.82
N TYR A 434 51.28 -8.72 25.49
CA TYR A 434 50.23 -7.75 25.78
C TYR A 434 48.95 -8.08 25.00
N ILE A 435 47.80 -8.10 25.67
CA ILE A 435 46.49 -8.42 25.06
C ILE A 435 45.59 -7.17 24.94
N LYS A 436 45.24 -6.49 26.05
CA LYS A 436 44.36 -5.29 26.04
C LYS A 436 44.49 -4.47 27.34
N THR A 437 44.11 -3.18 27.31
CA THR A 437 44.03 -2.25 28.46
C THR A 437 42.57 -2.01 28.87
N VAL A 438 42.27 -1.98 30.17
CA VAL A 438 40.88 -2.12 30.68
C VAL A 438 40.40 -0.95 31.56
N PHE A 439 41.29 -0.06 32.02
CA PHE A 439 40.93 1.08 32.88
C PHE A 439 41.71 2.33 32.54
N ASN A 440 41.09 3.37 31.95
CA ASN A 440 41.68 4.71 31.77
C ASN A 440 43.14 4.74 31.25
N GLY A 441 43.59 3.72 30.53
CA GLY A 441 44.99 3.62 30.09
C GLY A 441 46.01 3.19 31.15
N ILE A 442 45.59 2.60 32.28
CA ILE A 442 46.42 2.36 33.49
C ILE A 442 46.66 0.85 33.75
N ASN A 443 45.73 -0.03 33.41
CA ASN A 443 45.80 -1.46 33.75
C ASN A 443 45.81 -2.37 32.50
N SER A 444 46.82 -3.24 32.41
CA SER A 444 47.08 -4.11 31.25
C SER A 444 47.01 -5.59 31.60
N TRP A 445 46.55 -6.41 30.64
CA TRP A 445 46.55 -7.87 30.73
C TRP A 445 47.85 -8.49 30.19
N THR A 446 48.32 -9.56 30.84
CA THR A 446 49.46 -10.36 30.35
C THR A 446 49.19 -11.87 30.45
N ARG A 447 49.63 -12.62 29.44
CA ARG A 447 49.50 -14.08 29.33
C ARG A 447 50.60 -14.84 30.13
N SER A 448 50.32 -15.67 31.14
CA SER A 448 51.33 -16.65 31.64
C SER A 448 51.32 -17.94 30.83
N PRO A 449 52.44 -18.36 30.20
CA PRO A 449 52.50 -19.68 29.57
C PRO A 449 53.15 -20.77 30.44
N TYR A 450 53.49 -20.58 31.72
CA TYR A 450 54.29 -21.60 32.42
C TYR A 450 54.08 -21.72 33.94
N LEU A 451 53.82 -22.96 34.38
CA LEU A 451 54.07 -23.44 35.74
C LEU A 451 55.58 -23.56 35.93
N ASN A 452 56.18 -22.89 36.91
CA ASN A 452 57.52 -23.28 37.31
C ASN A 452 57.47 -24.63 38.06
N ALA A 453 58.62 -25.28 38.22
CA ALA A 453 58.77 -26.63 38.78
C ALA A 453 58.26 -26.80 40.25
N TYR A 454 57.71 -25.74 40.86
CA TYR A 454 57.24 -25.72 42.25
C TYR A 454 55.71 -25.61 42.38
N GLY A 455 54.94 -25.64 41.28
CA GLY A 455 53.47 -25.74 41.34
C GLY A 455 52.73 -24.47 41.77
N ASN A 456 53.38 -23.31 41.76
CA ASN A 456 52.76 -22.04 42.18
C ASN A 456 51.92 -21.41 41.04
N ILE A 457 50.73 -20.92 41.38
CA ILE A 457 49.89 -20.10 40.50
C ILE A 457 50.25 -18.62 40.72
N GLY A 458 50.76 -17.94 39.68
CA GLY A 458 51.07 -16.51 39.74
C GLY A 458 50.10 -15.69 38.88
N VAL A 459 49.52 -14.63 39.45
CA VAL A 459 48.79 -13.59 38.71
C VAL A 459 49.68 -12.34 38.64
N CYS A 460 50.02 -11.87 37.44
CA CYS A 460 50.90 -10.71 37.22
C CYS A 460 50.16 -9.57 36.50
N ILE A 461 50.55 -8.32 36.78
CA ILE A 461 50.01 -7.07 36.17
C ILE A 461 51.20 -6.17 35.84
N VAL A 462 51.21 -5.30 34.82
CA VAL A 462 52.42 -4.53 34.41
C VAL A 462 52.27 -3.02 34.60
N ARG A 463 53.34 -2.31 35.01
CA ARG A 463 53.38 -0.84 35.09
C ARG A 463 53.63 -0.18 33.73
N LYS A 464 52.92 0.92 33.48
CA LYS A 464 52.87 1.67 32.21
C LYS A 464 54.14 2.49 31.89
N ASP A 465 54.88 2.95 32.88
CA ASP A 465 55.85 4.05 32.75
C ASP A 465 57.29 3.62 32.46
N THR A 466 57.67 2.39 32.82
CA THR A 466 59.08 1.98 32.85
C THR A 466 59.39 0.69 32.09
N GLY A 467 58.40 -0.16 31.80
CA GLY A 467 58.57 -1.38 31.00
C GLY A 467 59.58 -2.42 31.54
N GLN A 468 60.23 -2.19 32.68
CA GLN A 468 61.29 -3.05 33.22
C GLN A 468 60.79 -4.03 34.29
N ILE A 469 61.51 -5.15 34.38
CA ILE A 469 61.27 -6.32 35.26
C ILE A 469 62.58 -6.60 36.01
N THR A 470 62.58 -6.68 37.34
CA THR A 470 63.75 -7.21 38.06
C THR A 470 63.36 -8.13 39.22
N GLN A 471 63.84 -9.38 39.08
CA GLN A 471 63.86 -10.54 39.98
C GLN A 471 62.60 -10.96 40.74
N GLY A 472 62.27 -12.24 40.54
CA GLY A 472 60.99 -12.82 40.87
C GLY A 472 60.86 -13.28 42.30
N TYR A 473 59.74 -12.89 42.89
CA TYR A 473 58.90 -13.60 43.84
C TYR A 473 57.61 -12.77 43.89
N CYS A 474 56.44 -13.42 43.87
CA CYS A 474 55.17 -12.72 44.04
C CYS A 474 55.11 -12.24 45.50
N TYR A 475 55.62 -11.04 45.79
CA TYR A 475 55.64 -10.50 47.15
C TYR A 475 54.46 -9.58 47.40
N ASN A 476 53.85 -9.75 48.59
CA ASN A 476 53.07 -8.78 49.37
C ASN A 476 52.74 -7.49 48.63
N THR A 477 51.67 -7.50 47.85
CA THR A 477 51.03 -6.25 47.48
C THR A 477 49.91 -6.01 48.48
N ASP A 478 49.92 -4.89 49.21
CA ASP A 478 48.86 -4.45 50.14
C ASP A 478 47.49 -4.20 49.46
N VAL A 479 47.33 -4.59 48.20
CA VAL A 479 46.12 -4.37 47.40
C VAL A 479 45.28 -5.63 47.36
N SER A 480 44.00 -5.46 47.73
CA SER A 480 43.05 -6.55 47.80
C SER A 480 42.65 -7.02 46.39
N PRO A 481 42.66 -8.35 46.14
CA PRO A 481 42.05 -8.91 44.94
C PRO A 481 40.57 -8.56 44.83
N ARG A 482 40.05 -8.49 43.60
CA ARG A 482 38.63 -8.20 43.33
C ARG A 482 38.01 -9.22 42.41
N ALA A 483 36.82 -9.70 42.79
CA ALA A 483 36.02 -10.57 41.95
C ALA A 483 35.58 -9.84 40.68
N ALA A 484 35.50 -10.58 39.59
CA ALA A 484 35.05 -10.12 38.29
C ALA A 484 34.09 -11.10 37.67
N ILE A 485 33.12 -10.55 36.94
CA ILE A 485 32.09 -11.30 36.25
C ILE A 485 31.90 -10.77 34.84
N ILE A 486 31.38 -11.62 33.96
CA ILE A 486 30.92 -11.22 32.65
C ILE A 486 29.42 -11.46 32.61
N LEU A 487 28.66 -10.43 32.28
CA LEU A 487 27.22 -10.54 32.05
C LEU A 487 26.99 -10.60 30.56
N ASN A 488 26.22 -11.59 30.12
CA ASN A 488 25.69 -11.61 28.76
C ASN A 488 24.57 -10.57 28.65
N PRO A 489 24.34 -10.04 27.43
CA PRO A 489 23.18 -9.20 27.18
C PRO A 489 21.85 -9.97 27.32
#